data_AF-A0A3C1W5Z4-F1
#
_entry.id   AF-A0A3C1W5Z4-F1
#
_cell.length_a   1.000
_cell.length_b   1.000
_cell.length_c   1.000
_cell.angle_alpha   90.00
_cell.angle_beta   90.00
_cell.angle_gamma   90.00
#
_symmetry.space_group_name_H-M   'P 1'
#
loop_
_entity.id
_entity.type
_entity.pdbx_description
1 polymer ?
#
loop_
_entity_poly.entity_id
_entity_poly.type
_entity_poly.pdbx_seq_one_letter_code
_entity_poly.pdbx_strand_id
1 'polypeptide(L)'
;MTFLESILALNLLPGIGPIRVRRLIQHFGGAEGVLRAHRDKLTAVSGIGSDIASMIASWEDHVDLQGELASIKSRGLTLLTPEDSAWP
;
A
#
# COMPACT_ATOMS: atom_id res chain seq x y z
N MET A 1 -8.41 1.54 -10.01
CA MET A 1 -7.43 1.80 -8.94
C MET A 1 -6.30 2.62 -9.53
N THR A 2 -6.02 3.78 -8.94
CA THR A 2 -4.92 4.69 -9.33
C THR A 2 -3.65 4.39 -8.54
N PHE A 3 -2.53 5.01 -8.94
CA PHE A 3 -1.28 4.95 -8.19
C PHE A 3 -1.45 5.41 -6.73
N LEU A 4 -2.09 6.56 -6.51
CA LEU A 4 -2.32 7.13 -5.18
C LEU A 4 -3.21 6.23 -4.31
N GLU A 5 -4.26 5.68 -4.89
CA GLU A 5 -5.15 4.74 -4.20
C GLU A 5 -4.40 3.48 -3.76
N SER A 6 -3.48 2.99 -4.60
CA SER A 6 -2.66 1.82 -4.29
C SER A 6 -1.66 2.10 -3.16
N ILE A 7 -1.03 3.27 -3.18
CA ILE A 7 -0.13 3.73 -2.10
C ILE A 7 -0.92 3.86 -0.78
N LEU A 8 -2.12 4.45 -0.83
CA LEU A 8 -2.99 4.60 0.33
C LEU A 8 -3.38 3.23 0.90
N ALA A 9 -3.87 2.32 0.06
CA ALA A 9 -4.25 0.97 0.47
C ALA A 9 -3.12 0.22 1.18
N LEU A 10 -1.89 0.28 0.64
CA LEU A 10 -0.72 -0.34 1.28
C LEU A 10 -0.39 0.27 2.65
N ASN A 11 -0.54 1.58 2.81
CA ASN A 11 -0.26 2.26 4.08
C ASN A 11 -1.35 2.04 5.13
N LEU A 12 -2.57 1.68 4.72
CA LEU A 12 -3.66 1.32 5.63
C LEU A 12 -3.50 -0.10 6.20
N LEU A 13 -2.69 -0.96 5.58
CA LEU A 13 -2.48 -2.33 6.04
C LEU A 13 -1.77 -2.36 7.39
N PRO A 14 -2.32 -3.09 8.39
CA PRO A 14 -1.72 -3.16 9.71
C PRO A 14 -0.39 -3.92 9.69
N GLY A 15 0.58 -3.45 10.48
CA GLY A 15 1.86 -4.14 10.66
C GLY A 15 2.85 -4.02 9.49
N ILE A 16 2.54 -3.21 8.47
CA ILE A 16 3.44 -2.91 7.36
C ILE A 16 4.02 -1.51 7.53
N GLY A 17 5.21 -1.43 8.12
CA GLY A 17 5.93 -0.16 8.27
C GLY A 17 6.53 0.36 6.95
N PRO A 18 6.98 1.63 6.93
CA PRO A 18 7.45 2.31 5.72
C PRO A 18 8.66 1.62 5.06
N ILE A 19 9.53 0.97 5.85
CA ILE A 19 10.66 0.20 5.32
C ILE A 19 10.18 -0.98 4.46
N ARG A 20 9.15 -1.71 4.91
CA ARG A 20 8.59 -2.85 4.18
C ARG A 20 7.87 -2.38 2.92
N VAL A 21 7.05 -1.32 3.03
CA VAL A 21 6.37 -0.69 1.89
C VAL A 21 7.37 -0.31 0.81
N ARG A 22 8.46 0.38 1.18
CA ARG A 22 9.49 0.80 0.22
C ARG A 22 10.14 -0.39 -0.48
N ARG A 23 10.50 -1.46 0.24
CA ARG A 23 11.08 -2.67 -0.36
C ARG A 23 10.12 -3.36 -1.33
N LEU A 24 8.84 -3.46 -0.95
CA LEU A 24 7.80 -4.02 -1.79
C LEU A 24 7.64 -3.21 -3.08
N ILE A 25 7.49 -1.88 -2.98
CA ILE A 25 7.36 -1.01 -4.14
C ILE A 25 8.59 -1.11 -5.05
N GLN A 26 9.80 -1.12 -4.49
CA GLN A 26 11.04 -1.29 -5.27
C GLN A 26 11.11 -2.65 -5.98
N HIS A 27 10.64 -3.72 -5.34
CA HIS A 27 10.67 -5.06 -5.92
C HIS A 27 9.63 -5.25 -7.02
N PHE A 28 8.42 -4.72 -6.83
CA PHE A 28 7.28 -4.89 -7.74
C PHE A 28 7.09 -3.74 -8.74
N GLY A 29 7.94 -2.71 -8.68
CA GLY A 29 7.89 -1.56 -9.60
C GLY A 29 6.75 -0.57 -9.34
N GLY A 30 6.06 -0.68 -8.21
CA GLY A 30 4.93 0.19 -7.87
C GLY A 30 3.96 -0.44 -6.87
N ALA A 31 3.16 0.38 -6.20
CA ALA A 31 2.16 -0.07 -5.23
C ALA A 31 1.11 -0.99 -5.86
N GLU A 32 0.67 -0.69 -7.09
CA GLU A 32 -0.24 -1.54 -7.86
C GLU A 32 0.31 -2.96 -8.08
N GLY A 33 1.62 -3.06 -8.34
CA GLY A 33 2.30 -4.34 -8.52
C GLY A 33 2.32 -5.17 -7.24
N VAL A 34 2.47 -4.51 -6.08
CA VAL A 34 2.44 -5.16 -4.77
C VAL A 34 1.05 -5.72 -4.47
N LEU A 35 0.00 -4.92 -4.66
CA LEU A 35 -1.38 -5.32 -4.36
C LEU A 35 -1.92 -6.41 -5.30
N ARG A 36 -1.31 -6.59 -6.48
CA ARG A 36 -1.64 -7.65 -7.43
C ARG A 36 -0.74 -8.88 -7.33
N ALA A 37 0.31 -8.83 -6.50
CA ALA A 37 1.28 -9.90 -6.40
C ALA A 37 0.71 -11.12 -5.67
N HIS A 38 1.06 -12.32 -6.16
CA HIS A 38 0.76 -13.56 -5.44
C HIS A 38 1.61 -13.66 -4.15
N ARG A 39 1.05 -14.31 -3.13
CA ARG A 39 1.69 -14.54 -1.82
C ARG A 39 3.14 -15.02 -1.95
N ASP A 40 3.42 -15.97 -2.83
CA ASP A 40 4.78 -16.54 -2.95
C ASP A 40 5.81 -15.52 -3.42
N LYS A 41 5.41 -14.62 -4.33
CA LYS A 41 6.28 -13.51 -4.77
C LYS A 41 6.50 -12.51 -3.66
N LEU A 42 5.47 -12.23 -2.85
CA LEU A 42 5.56 -11.32 -1.71
C LEU A 42 6.54 -11.85 -0.65
N THR A 43 6.53 -13.16 -0.38
CA THR A 43 7.47 -13.79 0.57
C THR A 43 8.93 -13.79 0.10
N ALA A 44 9.19 -13.57 -1.19
CA ALA A 44 10.55 -13.41 -1.70
C ALA A 44 11.19 -12.07 -1.28
N VAL A 45 10.39 -11.11 -0.80
CA VAL A 45 10.88 -9.81 -0.35
C VAL A 45 11.39 -9.90 1.09
N SER A 46 12.63 -9.45 1.31
CA SER A 46 13.28 -9.49 2.62
C SER A 46 12.48 -8.77 3.71
N GLY A 47 12.12 -9.52 4.75
CA GLY A 47 11.33 -9.04 5.89
C GLY A 47 9.82 -9.15 5.72
N ILE A 48 9.34 -9.81 4.67
CA ILE A 48 7.94 -10.15 4.43
C ILE A 48 7.74 -11.64 4.70
N GLY A 49 7.15 -11.95 5.86
CA GLY A 49 6.78 -13.32 6.22
C GLY A 49 5.46 -13.77 5.57
N SER A 50 5.10 -15.03 5.78
CA SER A 50 3.85 -15.63 5.28
C SER A 50 2.61 -14.81 5.63
N ASP A 51 2.54 -14.29 6.85
CA ASP A 51 1.35 -13.66 7.39
C ASP A 51 1.11 -12.29 6.73
N ILE A 52 2.19 -11.50 6.62
CA ILE A 52 2.18 -10.22 5.91
C ILE A 52 1.89 -10.45 4.42
N ALA A 53 2.52 -11.45 3.81
CA ALA A 53 2.29 -11.77 2.41
C ALA A 53 0.83 -12.16 2.15
N SER A 54 0.22 -12.94 3.04
CA SER A 54 -1.19 -13.31 2.94
C SER A 54 -2.09 -12.10 3.08
N MET A 55 -1.81 -11.23 4.06
CA MET A 55 -2.57 -10.00 4.29
C MET A 55 -2.52 -9.05 3.09
N ILE A 56 -1.35 -8.87 2.48
CA ILE A 56 -1.21 -8.06 1.26
C ILE A 56 -1.99 -8.69 0.10
N ALA A 57 -1.92 -10.02 -0.07
CA ALA A 57 -2.63 -10.71 -1.13
C ALA A 57 -4.16 -10.63 -0.99
N SER A 58 -4.66 -10.51 0.24
CA SER A 58 -6.07 -10.33 0.59
C SER A 58 -6.34 -8.94 1.19
N TRP A 59 -5.69 -7.90 0.67
CA TRP A 59 -5.72 -6.57 1.28
C TRP A 59 -7.12 -5.95 1.34
N GLU A 60 -7.98 -6.26 0.35
CA GLU A 60 -9.37 -5.78 0.27
C GLU A 60 -10.20 -6.22 1.48
N ASP A 61 -9.86 -7.35 2.11
CA ASP A 61 -10.53 -7.84 3.32
C ASP A 61 -10.10 -7.10 4.60
N HIS A 62 -9.00 -6.34 4.53
CA HIS A 62 -8.37 -5.70 5.68
C HIS A 62 -8.48 -4.18 5.67
N VAL A 63 -8.88 -3.58 4.53
CA VAL A 63 -8.84 -2.14 4.32
C VAL A 63 -10.11 -1.66 3.62
N ASP A 64 -10.79 -0.67 4.23
CA ASP A 64 -11.84 0.09 3.57
C ASP A 64 -11.26 1.30 2.82
N LEU A 65 -10.76 1.04 1.61
CA LEU A 65 -10.16 2.07 0.77
C LEU A 65 -11.19 3.14 0.36
N GLN A 66 -12.42 2.73 0.07
CA GLN A 66 -13.45 3.65 -0.41
C GLN A 66 -13.94 4.58 0.71
N GLY A 67 -14.12 4.05 1.93
CA GLY A 67 -14.42 4.83 3.11
C GLY A 67 -13.32 5.84 3.44
N GLU A 68 -12.05 5.45 3.32
CA GLU A 68 -10.94 6.38 3.57
C GLU A 68 -10.88 7.50 2.52
N LEU A 69 -11.02 7.17 1.23
CA LEU A 69 -11.08 8.19 0.16
C LEU A 69 -12.26 9.17 0.36
N ALA A 70 -13.42 8.65 0.78
CA ALA A 70 -14.57 9.49 1.10
C ALA A 70 -14.30 10.39 2.32
N SER A 71 -13.64 9.87 3.36
CA SER A 71 -13.24 10.62 4.55
C SER A 71 -12.30 11.76 4.21
N ILE A 72 -11.23 11.48 3.43
CA ILE A 72 -10.26 12.46 2.94
C ILE A 72 -10.97 13.59 2.19
N LYS A 73 -11.85 13.23 1.23
CA LYS A 73 -12.61 14.19 0.44
C LYS A 73 -13.55 15.04 1.30
N SER A 74 -14.26 14.43 2.24
CA SER A 74 -15.21 15.13 3.13
C SER A 74 -14.54 16.17 4.04
N ARG A 75 -13.27 15.93 4.39
CA ARG A 75 -12.46 16.79 5.24
C ARG A 75 -11.62 17.81 4.46
N GLY A 76 -11.67 17.78 3.13
CA GLY A 76 -10.86 18.64 2.27
C GLY A 76 -9.35 18.36 2.39
N LEU A 77 -8.97 17.11 2.69
CA LEU A 77 -7.58 16.70 2.80
C LEU A 77 -7.04 16.31 1.42
N THR A 78 -5.73 16.52 1.23
CA THR A 78 -5.01 16.14 0.01
C THR A 78 -3.98 15.08 0.36
N LEU A 79 -3.96 13.99 -0.40
CA LEU A 79 -2.90 12.99 -0.33
C LEU A 79 -1.66 13.54 -1.04
N LEU A 80 -0.52 13.49 -0.35
CA LEU A 80 0.77 13.83 -0.91
C LEU A 80 1.64 12.58 -0.95
N THR A 81 2.49 12.49 -1.97
CA THR A 81 3.54 11.50 -2.09
C THR A 81 4.91 12.18 -2.24
N PRO A 82 6.03 11.46 -2.09
CA PRO A 82 7.37 12.04 -2.24
C PRO A 82 7.65 12.70 -3.60
N GLU A 83 6.84 12.42 -4.62
CA GLU A 83 6.91 13.05 -5.93
C GLU A 83 6.25 14.44 -5.98
N ASP A 84 5.42 14.79 -5.00
CA ASP A 84 4.74 16.08 -4.93
C ASP A 84 5.67 17.18 -4.43
N SER A 85 5.64 18.35 -5.08
CA SER A 85 6.48 19.49 -4.66
C SER A 85 6.12 20.07 -3.29
N ALA A 86 4.94 19.75 -2.77
CA ALA A 86 4.50 20.13 -1.42
C ALA A 86 4.95 19.13 -0.34
N TRP A 87 5.56 18.00 -0.73
CA TRP A 87 6.15 17.04 0.18
C TRP A 87 7.50 17.59 0.70
N PRO A 88 7.72 17.62 2.03
CA PRO A 88 8.91 18.22 2.64
C PRO A 88 10.20 17.42 2.42
#